data_AF-A0A2H1FIL9-F1
#
_entry.id   AF-A0A2H1FIL9-F1
#
_cell.length_a   1.000
_cell.length_b   1.000
_cell.length_c   1.000
_cell.angle_alpha   90.00
_cell.angle_beta   90.00
_cell.angle_gamma   90.00
#
_symmetry.space_group_name_H-M   'P 1'
#
loop_
_entity.id
_entity.type
_entity.pdbx_description
1 polymer ?
#
loop_
_entity_poly.entity_id
_entity_poly.type
_entity_poly.pdbx_seq_one_letter_code
_entity_poly.pdbx_strand_id
1 'polypeptide(L)'
;MLSPQEEGLEILKVLDQYFPKRFEGKDSIQWLHRFSNHKKQDEWAAFFFQDYSFPLLTKFLGGWKGPRITNSSRFDYQREYAWDLKLKANHNVKGKPLDWAPLNDIRSTERVIGQESGIGLVIANVDFTYDKDGSLRKWRNKLEGSKRTGGKGTHVLKKAGNVTDLKAVFIPNMREIKNAITDGWIGIFKQGKNSNGKPREPKYQIKISSVPSKFIINL
;
A
#
# COMPACT_ATOMS: atom_id res chain seq x y z
N MET A 1 -15.45 22.75 -0.47
CA MET A 1 -14.26 22.00 -0.02
C MET A 1 -14.78 20.75 0.66
N LEU A 2 -14.37 19.56 0.21
CA LEU A 2 -14.80 18.31 0.84
C LEU A 2 -14.10 18.16 2.20
N SER A 3 -14.79 17.60 3.17
CA SER A 3 -14.12 17.10 4.38
C SER A 3 -13.24 15.88 4.05
N PRO A 4 -12.23 15.57 4.87
CA PRO A 4 -11.42 14.37 4.68
C PRO A 4 -12.26 13.08 4.69
N GLN A 5 -13.35 13.07 5.47
CA GLN A 5 -14.28 11.95 5.56
C GLN A 5 -15.06 11.74 4.26
N GLU A 6 -15.57 12.82 3.67
CA GLU A 6 -16.27 12.76 2.38
C GLU A 6 -15.32 12.35 1.25
N GLU A 7 -14.13 12.95 1.16
CA GLU A 7 -13.14 12.59 0.13
C GLU A 7 -12.68 11.14 0.27
N GLY A 8 -12.42 10.68 1.50
CA GLY A 8 -12.08 9.28 1.75
C GLY A 8 -13.20 8.33 1.34
N LEU A 9 -14.46 8.66 1.61
CA LEU A 9 -15.61 7.84 1.22
C LEU A 9 -15.77 7.78 -0.31
N GLU A 10 -15.57 8.89 -1.02
CA GLU A 10 -15.58 8.91 -2.49
C GLU A 10 -14.47 8.02 -3.08
N ILE A 11 -13.26 8.09 -2.52
CA ILE A 11 -12.14 7.22 -2.91
C ILE A 11 -12.53 5.76 -2.72
N LEU A 12 -13.06 5.40 -1.55
CA LEU A 12 -13.47 4.02 -1.27
C LEU A 12 -14.52 3.54 -2.26
N LYS A 13 -15.54 4.36 -2.58
CA LYS A 13 -16.61 3.99 -3.53
C LYS A 13 -16.06 3.70 -4.93
N VAL A 14 -15.15 4.53 -5.42
CA VAL A 14 -14.52 4.32 -6.73
C VAL A 14 -13.70 3.03 -6.74
N LEU A 15 -12.89 2.79 -5.71
CA LEU A 15 -12.10 1.57 -5.65
C LEU A 15 -12.98 0.34 -5.45
N ASP A 16 -14.05 0.44 -4.67
CA ASP A 16 -14.99 -0.66 -4.44
C ASP A 16 -15.66 -1.11 -5.75
N GLN A 17 -16.08 -0.14 -6.56
CA GLN A 17 -16.78 -0.36 -7.81
C GLN A 17 -15.86 -0.81 -8.96
N TYR A 18 -14.65 -0.25 -9.05
CA TYR A 18 -13.82 -0.38 -10.26
C TYR A 18 -12.49 -1.11 -10.05
N PHE A 19 -11.96 -1.21 -8.82
CA PHE A 19 -10.79 -2.04 -8.58
C PHE A 19 -11.22 -3.52 -8.55
N PRO A 20 -10.48 -4.44 -9.21
CA PRO A 20 -10.86 -5.85 -9.23
C PRO A 20 -10.90 -6.46 -7.82
N LYS A 21 -12.06 -7.01 -7.43
CA LYS A 21 -12.22 -7.75 -6.17
C LYS A 21 -11.28 -8.94 -6.09
N ARG A 22 -11.03 -9.60 -7.22
CA ARG A 22 -10.05 -10.67 -7.36
C ARG A 22 -9.08 -10.33 -8.48
N PHE A 23 -7.79 -10.52 -8.22
CA PHE A 23 -6.74 -10.29 -9.21
C PHE A 23 -5.69 -11.40 -9.18
N GLU A 24 -5.24 -11.79 -10.37
CA GLU A 24 -4.28 -12.87 -10.58
C GLU A 24 -2.87 -12.30 -10.83
N GLY A 25 -1.85 -12.96 -10.29
CA GLY A 25 -0.48 -12.47 -10.32
C GLY A 25 0.09 -12.36 -11.73
N LYS A 26 -0.22 -13.30 -12.63
CA LYS A 26 0.25 -13.23 -14.03
C LYS A 26 -0.28 -11.98 -14.73
N ASP A 27 -1.58 -11.77 -14.69
CA ASP A 27 -2.26 -10.67 -15.38
C ASP A 27 -1.84 -9.32 -14.77
N SER A 28 -1.77 -9.24 -13.45
CA SER A 28 -1.33 -8.04 -12.73
C SER A 28 0.12 -7.67 -13.05
N ILE A 29 1.02 -8.66 -13.10
CA ILE A 29 2.43 -8.44 -13.48
C ILE A 29 2.52 -8.01 -14.95
N GLN A 30 1.78 -8.64 -15.86
CA GLN A 30 1.74 -8.21 -17.26
C GLN A 30 1.23 -6.78 -17.41
N TRP A 31 0.20 -6.41 -16.66
CA TRP A 31 -0.31 -5.05 -16.61
C TRP A 31 0.76 -4.07 -16.14
N LEU A 32 1.47 -4.38 -15.04
CA LEU A 32 2.58 -3.55 -14.55
C LEU A 32 3.70 -3.39 -15.58
N HIS A 33 4.04 -4.44 -16.32
CA HIS A 33 5.05 -4.36 -17.38
C HIS A 33 4.67 -3.40 -18.52
N ARG A 34 3.37 -3.25 -18.79
CA ARG A 34 2.85 -2.36 -19.83
C ARG A 34 2.68 -0.92 -19.36
N PHE A 35 2.28 -0.72 -18.10
CA PHE A 35 1.76 0.57 -17.64
C PHE A 35 2.49 1.18 -16.44
N SER A 36 3.49 0.49 -15.86
CA SER A 36 4.14 0.92 -14.63
C SER A 36 5.67 0.85 -14.67
N ASN A 37 6.30 1.74 -13.89
CA ASN A 37 7.74 1.73 -13.61
C ASN A 37 8.12 0.68 -12.54
N HIS A 38 7.16 0.10 -11.83
CA HIS A 38 7.36 -0.90 -10.77
C HIS A 38 7.43 -2.35 -11.28
N LYS A 39 7.51 -2.54 -12.61
CA LYS A 39 7.39 -3.84 -13.30
C LYS A 39 8.32 -4.98 -12.84
N LYS A 40 9.44 -4.68 -12.17
CA LYS A 40 10.43 -5.69 -11.71
C LYS A 40 10.43 -5.93 -10.18
N GLN A 41 9.48 -5.38 -9.44
CA GLN A 41 9.42 -5.51 -7.97
C GLN A 41 8.71 -6.80 -7.54
N ASP A 42 9.17 -7.46 -6.47
CA ASP A 42 8.55 -8.69 -5.93
C ASP A 42 7.26 -8.38 -5.16
N GLU A 43 7.11 -7.15 -4.69
CA GLU A 43 5.90 -6.57 -4.10
C GLU A 43 4.84 -6.18 -5.15
N TRP A 44 4.79 -6.91 -6.27
CA TRP A 44 3.94 -6.61 -7.43
C TRP A 44 2.48 -6.30 -7.03
N ALA A 45 1.93 -7.00 -6.04
CA ALA A 45 0.53 -6.82 -5.64
C ALA A 45 0.26 -5.42 -5.06
N ALA A 46 1.20 -4.89 -4.27
CA ALA A 46 1.06 -3.55 -3.69
C ALA A 46 1.17 -2.48 -4.79
N PHE A 47 2.14 -2.63 -5.70
CA PHE A 47 2.30 -1.72 -6.83
C PHE A 47 1.14 -1.82 -7.83
N PHE A 48 0.58 -3.00 -8.04
CA PHE A 48 -0.61 -3.18 -8.88
C PHE A 48 -1.79 -2.42 -8.27
N PHE A 49 -2.05 -2.56 -6.96
CA PHE A 49 -3.09 -1.78 -6.31
C PHE A 49 -2.86 -0.28 -6.45
N GLN A 50 -1.66 0.20 -6.16
CA GLN A 50 -1.29 1.61 -6.27
C GLN A 50 -1.45 2.17 -7.70
N ASP A 51 -0.80 1.54 -8.68
CA ASP A 51 -0.71 2.08 -10.04
C ASP A 51 -1.98 1.85 -10.84
N TYR A 52 -2.75 0.81 -10.54
CA TYR A 52 -4.05 0.57 -11.16
C TYR A 52 -5.13 1.49 -10.57
N SER A 53 -5.07 1.78 -9.26
CA SER A 53 -6.03 2.65 -8.59
C SER A 53 -5.88 4.11 -9.00
N PHE A 54 -4.64 4.61 -9.14
CA PHE A 54 -4.41 6.00 -9.50
C PHE A 54 -5.20 6.49 -10.73
N PRO A 55 -5.14 5.84 -11.91
CA PRO A 55 -5.89 6.27 -13.08
C PRO A 55 -7.41 6.18 -12.87
N LEU A 56 -7.90 5.23 -12.07
CA LEU A 56 -9.33 5.15 -11.71
C LEU A 56 -9.74 6.38 -10.90
N LEU A 57 -9.01 6.69 -9.83
CA LEU A 57 -9.28 7.84 -8.98
C LEU A 57 -9.23 9.14 -9.80
N THR A 58 -8.19 9.32 -10.64
CA THR A 58 -8.11 10.52 -11.47
C THR A 58 -9.22 10.63 -12.51
N LYS A 59 -9.69 9.50 -13.05
CA LYS A 59 -10.78 9.48 -14.02
C LYS A 59 -12.12 9.86 -13.39
N PHE A 60 -12.41 9.37 -12.19
CA PHE A 60 -13.73 9.52 -11.57
C PHE A 60 -13.84 10.69 -10.58
N LEU A 61 -12.74 11.05 -9.92
CA LEU A 61 -12.70 12.08 -8.87
C LEU A 61 -11.82 13.29 -9.22
N GLY A 62 -11.07 13.22 -10.32
CA GLY A 62 -10.02 14.21 -10.63
C GLY A 62 -8.81 14.05 -9.71
N GLY A 63 -8.14 15.15 -9.38
CA GLY A 63 -6.92 15.09 -8.56
C GLY A 63 -5.66 14.74 -9.37
N TRP A 64 -4.55 14.56 -8.67
CA TRP A 64 -3.22 14.38 -9.25
C TRP A 64 -2.34 13.50 -8.37
N LYS A 65 -1.08 13.32 -8.79
CA LYS A 65 -0.10 12.56 -8.00
C LYS A 65 0.22 13.32 -6.70
N GLY A 66 0.16 12.65 -5.55
CA GLY A 66 0.33 13.28 -4.23
C GLY A 66 1.73 13.82 -3.94
N PRO A 67 1.92 14.54 -2.82
CA PRO A 67 3.15 15.28 -2.52
C PRO A 67 4.40 14.40 -2.57
N ARG A 68 5.51 14.98 -3.07
CA ARG A 68 6.80 14.29 -3.11
C ARG A 68 7.31 14.03 -1.70
N ILE A 69 7.74 12.79 -1.47
CA ILE A 69 8.41 12.30 -0.26
C ILE A 69 9.93 12.33 -0.50
N THR A 70 10.39 11.80 -1.63
CA THR A 70 11.78 11.89 -2.08
C THR A 70 11.83 12.21 -3.57
N ASN A 71 13.02 12.21 -4.17
CA ASN A 71 13.15 12.31 -5.62
C ASN A 71 12.47 11.14 -6.35
N SER A 72 12.34 9.98 -5.69
CA SER A 72 11.80 8.74 -6.26
C SER A 72 10.50 8.24 -5.61
N SER A 73 10.01 8.91 -4.57
CA SER A 73 8.82 8.49 -3.81
C SER A 73 7.88 9.66 -3.57
N ARG A 74 6.57 9.38 -3.51
CA ARG A 74 5.50 10.33 -3.25
C ARG A 74 4.28 9.61 -2.69
N PHE A 75 3.37 10.38 -2.10
CA PHE A 75 2.02 9.91 -1.84
C PHE A 75 1.33 9.61 -3.18
N ASP A 76 0.41 8.65 -3.15
CA ASP A 76 -0.10 8.01 -4.35
C ASP A 76 -1.12 8.86 -5.11
N TYR A 77 -1.95 9.58 -4.37
CA TYR A 77 -3.06 10.38 -4.87
C TYR A 77 -3.22 11.64 -4.03
N GLN A 78 -3.64 12.74 -4.65
CA GLN A 78 -4.03 13.97 -3.96
C GLN A 78 -5.18 14.64 -4.69
N ARG A 79 -6.14 15.14 -3.90
CA ARG A 79 -7.17 16.08 -4.34
C ARG A 79 -7.22 17.23 -3.33
N GLU A 80 -8.19 17.28 -2.41
CA GLU A 80 -8.15 18.25 -1.31
C GLU A 80 -7.13 17.80 -0.24
N TYR A 81 -6.94 16.48 -0.08
CA TYR A 81 -5.98 15.90 0.86
C TYR A 81 -5.02 14.93 0.17
N ALA A 82 -3.87 14.70 0.80
CA ALA A 82 -2.90 13.69 0.35
C ALA A 82 -3.32 12.29 0.82
N TRP A 83 -3.40 11.33 -0.10
CA TRP A 83 -3.77 9.95 0.17
C TRP A 83 -2.69 8.96 -0.27
N ASP A 84 -2.41 8.02 0.62
CA ASP A 84 -1.48 6.92 0.41
C ASP A 84 -2.26 5.61 0.27
N LEU A 85 -2.02 4.86 -0.80
CA LEU A 85 -2.72 3.62 -1.09
C LEU A 85 -1.88 2.45 -0.58
N LYS A 86 -2.44 1.66 0.32
CA LYS A 86 -1.79 0.50 0.92
C LYS A 86 -2.57 -0.77 0.65
N LEU A 87 -1.83 -1.83 0.43
CA LEU A 87 -2.36 -3.16 0.29
C LEU A 87 -1.79 -4.04 1.41
N LYS A 88 -2.67 -4.52 2.28
CA LYS A 88 -2.34 -5.32 3.45
C LYS A 88 -2.80 -6.75 3.23
N ALA A 89 -1.89 -7.71 3.41
CA ALA A 89 -2.27 -9.11 3.48
C ALA A 89 -2.91 -9.39 4.87
N ASN A 90 -4.03 -10.11 4.91
CA ASN A 90 -4.65 -10.53 6.17
C ASN A 90 -3.85 -11.63 6.87
N HIS A 91 -3.23 -12.49 6.08
CA HIS A 91 -2.45 -13.63 6.55
C HIS A 91 -1.08 -13.64 5.88
N ASN A 92 -0.10 -14.29 6.49
CA ASN A 92 1.19 -14.57 5.86
C ASN A 92 1.17 -15.91 5.10
N VAL A 93 2.29 -16.28 4.48
CA VAL A 93 2.43 -17.54 3.71
C VAL A 93 2.15 -18.81 4.53
N LYS A 94 2.28 -18.74 5.86
CA LYS A 94 1.99 -19.83 6.80
C LYS A 94 0.55 -19.78 7.35
N GLY A 95 -0.28 -18.85 6.87
CA GLY A 95 -1.65 -18.66 7.35
C GLY A 95 -1.76 -17.93 8.70
N LYS A 96 -0.66 -17.38 9.24
CA LYS A 96 -0.75 -16.59 10.48
C LYS A 96 -1.32 -15.21 10.17
N PRO A 97 -2.28 -14.70 10.97
CA PRO A 97 -2.80 -13.34 10.83
C PRO A 97 -1.69 -12.27 10.87
N LEU A 98 -1.89 -11.21 10.11
CA LEU A 98 -1.04 -10.02 10.05
C LEU A 98 -1.88 -8.80 10.43
N ASP A 99 -1.57 -8.22 11.58
CA ASP A 99 -2.32 -7.09 12.12
C ASP A 99 -1.81 -5.74 11.60
N TRP A 100 -0.51 -5.67 11.30
CA TRP A 100 0.20 -4.43 11.00
C TRP A 100 0.40 -4.24 9.49
N ALA A 101 0.06 -3.06 8.98
CA ALA A 101 0.43 -2.60 7.64
C ALA A 101 1.59 -1.59 7.73
N PRO A 102 2.72 -1.84 7.05
CA PRO A 102 3.77 -0.84 6.91
C PRO A 102 3.28 0.37 6.12
N LEU A 103 3.60 1.57 6.60
CA LEU A 103 3.34 2.86 5.96
C LEU A 103 4.62 3.42 5.29
N ASN A 104 4.65 4.72 5.07
CA ASN A 104 5.82 5.43 4.56
C ASN A 104 6.89 5.63 5.65
N ASP A 105 8.09 6.07 5.24
CA ASP A 105 9.17 6.38 6.18
C ASP A 105 8.78 7.56 7.09
N ILE A 106 9.26 7.51 8.33
CA ILE A 106 8.86 8.46 9.38
C ILE A 106 9.15 9.89 8.94
N ARG A 107 10.41 10.18 8.60
CA ARG A 107 10.83 11.53 8.23
C ARG A 107 9.98 12.16 7.12
N SER A 108 9.66 11.39 6.08
CA SER A 108 8.88 11.93 4.97
C SER A 108 7.40 12.06 5.28
N THR A 109 6.87 11.15 6.11
CA THR A 109 5.49 11.25 6.62
C THR A 109 5.33 12.51 7.46
N GLU A 110 6.26 12.75 8.40
CA GLU A 110 6.26 13.95 9.25
C GLU A 110 6.36 15.23 8.42
N ARG A 111 7.22 15.24 7.39
CA ARG A 111 7.35 16.39 6.50
C ARG A 111 6.03 16.70 5.77
N VAL A 112 5.38 15.69 5.21
CA VAL A 112 4.14 15.89 4.46
C VAL A 112 3.01 16.31 5.40
N ILE A 113 2.88 15.70 6.58
CA ILE A 113 1.88 16.13 7.57
C ILE A 113 2.11 17.59 7.99
N GLY A 114 3.36 18.06 8.06
CA GLY A 114 3.65 19.46 8.37
C GLY A 114 3.34 20.45 7.24
N GLN A 115 3.18 19.98 6.00
CA GLN A 115 2.91 20.80 4.81
C GLN A 115 1.45 20.73 4.36
N GLU A 116 0.79 19.62 4.65
CA GLU A 116 -0.58 19.33 4.26
C GLU A 116 -1.53 19.46 5.46
N SER A 117 -2.84 19.54 5.20
CA SER A 117 -3.86 19.57 6.25
C SER A 117 -4.16 18.18 6.83
N GLY A 118 -3.13 17.34 6.97
CA GLY A 118 -3.21 15.92 7.34
C GLY A 118 -2.91 14.95 6.21
N ILE A 119 -2.95 13.66 6.52
CA ILE A 119 -2.76 12.58 5.53
C ILE A 119 -3.87 11.54 5.64
N GLY A 120 -4.29 11.05 4.49
CA GLY A 120 -5.19 9.93 4.35
C GLY A 120 -4.45 8.65 3.97
N LEU A 121 -4.93 7.53 4.50
CA LEU A 121 -4.47 6.19 4.18
C LEU A 121 -5.67 5.41 3.66
N VAL A 122 -5.59 4.85 2.46
CA VAL A 122 -6.59 3.91 1.94
C VAL A 122 -5.97 2.54 1.94
N ILE A 123 -6.60 1.59 2.61
CA ILE A 123 -6.05 0.25 2.84
C ILE A 123 -6.99 -0.80 2.27
N ALA A 124 -6.51 -1.54 1.28
CA ALA A 124 -7.13 -2.78 0.83
C ALA A 124 -6.62 -3.95 1.68
N ASN A 125 -7.52 -4.58 2.44
CA ASN A 125 -7.22 -5.86 3.09
C ASN A 125 -7.48 -7.00 2.10
N VAL A 126 -6.54 -7.93 2.02
CA VAL A 126 -6.53 -8.94 0.97
C VAL A 126 -6.14 -10.31 1.52
N ASP A 127 -6.92 -11.31 1.16
CA ASP A 127 -6.53 -12.72 1.30
C ASP A 127 -5.74 -13.15 0.07
N PHE A 128 -4.52 -13.61 0.30
CA PHE A 128 -3.62 -14.05 -0.76
C PHE A 128 -3.53 -15.57 -0.82
N THR A 129 -3.53 -16.10 -2.04
CA THR A 129 -2.90 -17.39 -2.32
C THR A 129 -1.42 -17.16 -2.62
N TYR A 130 -0.58 -18.14 -2.29
CA TYR A 130 0.87 -18.02 -2.39
C TYR A 130 1.45 -19.01 -3.40
N ASP A 131 2.50 -18.58 -4.11
CA ASP A 131 3.23 -19.34 -5.12
C ASP A 131 4.16 -20.38 -4.47
N LYS A 132 3.59 -21.32 -3.71
CA LYS A 132 4.35 -22.33 -2.97
C LYS A 132 5.09 -23.32 -3.89
N ASP A 133 4.56 -23.54 -5.10
CA ASP A 133 5.17 -24.39 -6.14
C ASP A 133 6.22 -23.66 -7.00
N GLY A 134 6.34 -22.33 -6.83
CA GLY A 134 7.25 -21.48 -7.61
C GLY A 134 6.87 -21.31 -9.08
N SER A 135 5.67 -21.71 -9.49
CA SER A 135 5.21 -21.66 -10.88
C SER A 135 5.10 -20.23 -11.41
N LEU A 136 4.59 -19.30 -10.60
CA LEU A 136 4.52 -17.89 -10.97
C LEU A 136 5.92 -17.29 -11.07
N ARG A 137 6.82 -17.59 -10.11
CA ARG A 137 8.21 -17.11 -10.15
C ARG A 137 8.94 -17.60 -11.40
N LYS A 138 8.83 -18.89 -11.74
CA LYS A 138 9.43 -19.46 -12.96
C LYS A 138 8.92 -18.76 -14.22
N TRP A 139 7.61 -18.55 -14.32
CA TRP A 139 7.01 -17.81 -15.43
C TRP A 139 7.49 -16.36 -15.49
N ARG A 140 7.54 -15.65 -14.36
CA ARG A 140 7.99 -14.26 -14.26
C ARG A 140 9.44 -14.11 -14.71
N ASN A 141 10.31 -15.02 -14.27
CA ASN A 141 11.71 -15.03 -14.67
C ASN A 141 11.87 -15.15 -16.19
N LYS A 142 11.06 -15.99 -16.84
CA LYS A 142 11.04 -16.13 -18.31
C LYS A 142 10.59 -14.82 -18.98
N LEU A 143 9.54 -14.18 -18.46
CA LEU A 143 9.07 -12.88 -18.94
C LEU A 143 10.14 -11.78 -18.82
N GLU A 144 10.89 -11.76 -17.73
CA GLU A 144 11.86 -10.71 -17.41
C GLU A 144 13.28 -10.98 -17.92
N GLY A 145 13.54 -12.15 -18.52
CA GLY A 145 14.89 -12.60 -18.89
C GLY A 145 15.81 -12.79 -17.68
N SER A 146 15.24 -13.06 -16.51
CA SER A 146 15.97 -13.16 -15.23
C SER A 146 16.40 -14.59 -14.93
N LYS A 147 17.64 -14.76 -14.45
CA LYS A 147 18.16 -16.05 -13.96
C LYS A 147 17.91 -16.29 -12.47
N ARG A 148 17.08 -15.48 -11.80
CA ARG A 148 16.79 -15.62 -10.35
C ARG A 148 16.05 -16.92 -10.03
N THR A 149 16.76 -18.04 -9.89
CA THR A 149 16.17 -19.30 -9.46
C THR A 149 15.69 -19.19 -8.02
N GLY A 150 14.46 -19.61 -7.74
CA GLY A 150 13.89 -19.65 -6.39
C GLY A 150 14.65 -20.64 -5.51
N GLY A 151 15.74 -20.19 -4.87
CA GLY A 151 16.53 -20.98 -3.92
C GLY A 151 16.06 -20.80 -2.48
N LYS A 152 16.65 -21.57 -1.54
CA LYS A 152 16.44 -21.38 -0.09
C LYS A 152 16.67 -19.90 0.28
N GLY A 153 15.65 -19.27 0.84
CA GLY A 153 15.67 -17.86 1.24
C GLY A 153 15.04 -16.87 0.25
N THR A 154 14.59 -17.30 -0.93
CA THR A 154 13.78 -16.44 -1.81
C THR A 154 12.36 -16.27 -1.28
N HIS A 155 11.86 -15.03 -1.30
CA HIS A 155 10.53 -14.71 -0.81
C HIS A 155 9.45 -15.43 -1.65
N VAL A 156 8.51 -16.11 -1.01
CA VAL A 156 7.38 -16.72 -1.70
C VAL A 156 6.51 -15.61 -2.29
N LEU A 157 6.21 -15.69 -3.59
CA LEU A 157 5.37 -14.68 -4.23
C LEU A 157 3.90 -14.85 -3.83
N LYS A 158 3.17 -13.75 -3.83
CA LYS A 158 1.70 -13.78 -3.89
C LYS A 158 1.31 -14.27 -5.29
N LYS A 159 0.35 -15.21 -5.36
CA LYS A 159 -0.13 -15.82 -6.61
C LYS A 159 -1.42 -15.16 -7.11
N ALA A 160 -2.38 -14.95 -6.21
CA ALA A 160 -3.61 -14.23 -6.47
C ALA A 160 -4.09 -13.56 -5.19
N GLY A 161 -4.84 -12.46 -5.31
CA GLY A 161 -5.44 -11.74 -4.18
C GLY A 161 -6.95 -11.65 -4.31
N ASN A 162 -7.64 -11.76 -3.18
CA ASN A 162 -9.06 -11.45 -3.03
C ASN A 162 -9.22 -10.32 -2.00
N VAL A 163 -9.69 -9.15 -2.45
CA VAL A 163 -9.93 -7.99 -1.60
C VAL A 163 -11.11 -8.30 -0.68
N THR A 164 -10.87 -8.31 0.62
CA THR A 164 -11.89 -8.61 1.64
C THR A 164 -12.60 -7.36 2.10
N ASP A 165 -11.86 -6.25 2.25
CA ASP A 165 -12.43 -4.94 2.57
C ASP A 165 -11.53 -3.80 2.04
N LEU A 166 -12.12 -2.62 2.00
CA LEU A 166 -11.43 -1.35 1.80
C LEU A 166 -11.76 -0.45 3.00
N LYS A 167 -10.73 0.14 3.61
CA LYS A 167 -10.85 1.07 4.72
C LYS A 167 -10.04 2.31 4.44
N ALA A 168 -10.54 3.47 4.83
CA ALA A 168 -9.75 4.69 4.85
C ALA A 168 -9.53 5.15 6.29
N VAL A 169 -8.37 5.74 6.55
CA VAL A 169 -8.00 6.35 7.83
C VAL A 169 -7.44 7.73 7.56
N PHE A 170 -7.95 8.76 8.23
CA PHE A 170 -7.42 10.11 8.10
C PHE A 170 -6.74 10.56 9.40
N ILE A 171 -5.51 11.06 9.29
CA ILE A 171 -4.70 11.54 10.41
C ILE A 171 -4.43 13.03 10.20
N PRO A 172 -5.04 13.91 11.01
CA PRO A 172 -5.08 15.34 10.70
C PRO A 172 -3.77 16.07 10.98
N ASN A 173 -2.91 15.57 11.87
CA ASN A 173 -1.68 16.26 12.27
C ASN A 173 -0.72 15.35 13.07
N MET A 174 0.46 15.90 13.36
CA MET A 174 1.51 15.22 14.13
C MET A 174 1.14 14.94 15.59
N ARG A 175 0.22 15.71 16.19
CA ARG A 175 -0.25 15.42 17.55
C ARG A 175 -1.04 14.11 17.55
N GLU A 176 -1.89 13.90 16.56
CA GLU A 176 -2.63 12.63 16.44
C GLU A 176 -1.72 11.44 16.13
N ILE A 177 -0.63 11.61 15.35
CA ILE A 177 0.38 10.55 15.20
C ILE A 177 0.99 10.16 16.55
N LYS A 178 1.35 11.14 17.39
CA LYS A 178 1.93 10.87 18.72
C LYS A 178 0.93 10.17 19.63
N ASN A 179 -0.32 10.63 19.66
CA ASN A 179 -1.40 9.98 20.40
C ASN A 179 -1.60 8.55 19.92
N ALA A 180 -1.63 8.33 18.60
CA ALA A 180 -1.80 7.01 18.01
C ALA A 180 -0.70 6.00 18.37
N ILE A 181 0.52 6.48 18.57
CA ILE A 181 1.64 5.68 19.06
C ILE A 181 1.41 5.28 20.52
N THR A 182 1.03 6.24 21.37
CA THR A 182 0.69 5.98 22.79
C THR A 182 -0.49 5.02 22.91
N ASP A 183 -1.51 5.19 22.08
CA ASP A 183 -2.72 4.35 22.04
C ASP A 183 -2.45 2.97 21.38
N GLY A 184 -1.27 2.77 20.79
CA GLY A 184 -0.82 1.48 20.27
C GLY A 184 -1.40 1.07 18.92
N TRP A 185 -2.03 1.98 18.16
CA TRP A 185 -2.53 1.69 16.82
C TRP A 185 -1.62 2.21 15.69
N ILE A 186 -0.63 3.04 16.01
CA ILE A 186 0.55 3.30 15.17
C ILE A 186 1.81 2.78 15.88
N GLY A 187 2.74 2.21 15.13
CA GLY A 187 4.02 1.73 15.63
C GLY A 187 5.19 2.09 14.71
N ILE A 188 6.40 1.76 15.16
CA ILE A 188 7.64 1.97 14.40
C ILE A 188 8.11 0.62 13.81
N PHE A 189 8.19 0.55 12.48
CA PHE A 189 8.71 -0.60 11.75
C PHE A 189 10.17 -0.38 11.34
N LYS A 190 11.08 -1.16 11.93
CA LYS A 190 12.51 -1.14 11.61
C LYS A 190 12.78 -2.01 10.36
N GLN A 191 13.09 -1.37 9.24
CA GLN A 191 13.25 -2.02 7.93
C GLN A 191 14.58 -2.77 7.72
N GLY A 192 15.52 -2.70 8.66
CA GLY A 192 16.86 -3.28 8.49
C GLY A 192 17.80 -2.38 7.68
N LYS A 193 18.52 -2.94 6.71
CA LYS A 193 19.58 -2.26 5.94
C LYS A 193 19.27 -2.23 4.44
N ASN A 194 19.80 -1.24 3.75
CA ASN A 194 19.78 -1.12 2.30
C ASN A 194 20.82 -2.07 1.66
N SER A 195 20.76 -2.24 0.34
CA SER A 195 21.76 -3.01 -0.43
C SER A 195 23.19 -2.46 -0.29
N ASN A 196 23.33 -1.18 0.05
CA ASN A 196 24.61 -0.52 0.35
C ASN A 196 25.06 -0.68 1.82
N GLY A 197 24.38 -1.53 2.60
CA GLY A 197 24.72 -1.80 4.01
C GLY A 197 24.27 -0.73 5.02
N LYS A 198 23.83 0.45 4.56
CA LYS A 198 23.35 1.53 5.46
C LYS A 198 21.98 1.20 6.05
N PRO A 199 21.68 1.59 7.30
CA PRO A 199 20.33 1.48 7.85
C PRO A 199 19.29 2.10 6.94
N ARG A 200 18.14 1.44 6.82
CA ARG A 200 16.95 2.03 6.19
C ARG A 200 16.22 2.91 7.20
N GLU A 201 15.76 4.05 6.73
CA GLU A 201 14.88 4.92 7.51
C GLU A 201 13.71 4.08 8.06
N PRO A 202 13.38 4.17 9.37
CA PRO A 202 12.22 3.47 9.91
C PRO A 202 10.93 3.95 9.25
N LYS A 203 9.92 3.08 9.25
CA LYS A 203 8.57 3.40 8.77
C LYS A 203 7.61 3.49 9.93
N TYR A 204 6.54 4.25 9.76
CA TYR A 204 5.35 3.97 10.56
C TYR A 204 4.72 2.65 10.11
N GLN A 205 3.93 2.04 10.98
CA GLN A 205 3.03 0.95 10.65
C GLN A 205 1.73 1.16 11.42
N ILE A 206 0.61 0.70 10.86
CA ILE A 206 -0.72 0.86 11.46
C ILE A 206 -1.34 -0.49 11.77
N LYS A 207 -1.99 -0.59 12.94
CA LYS A 207 -2.82 -1.73 13.34
C LYS A 207 -4.29 -1.34 13.16
N ILE A 208 -4.84 -1.66 12.00
CA ILE A 208 -6.17 -1.19 11.56
C ILE A 208 -7.27 -1.60 12.55
N SER A 209 -7.19 -2.81 13.10
CA SER A 209 -8.16 -3.33 14.07
C SER A 209 -8.21 -2.53 15.39
N SER A 210 -7.22 -1.68 15.63
CA SER A 210 -7.08 -0.88 16.86
C SER A 210 -7.28 0.61 16.60
N VAL A 211 -7.57 1.02 15.35
CA VAL A 211 -7.82 2.43 15.02
C VAL A 211 -9.17 2.85 15.62
N PRO A 212 -9.26 3.96 16.37
CA PRO A 212 -10.54 4.46 16.88
C PRO A 212 -11.51 4.79 15.74
N SER A 213 -12.79 4.45 15.91
CA SER A 213 -13.82 4.60 14.88
C SER A 213 -13.90 6.01 14.28
N LYS A 214 -13.66 7.07 15.09
CA LYS A 214 -13.65 8.47 14.64
C LYS A 214 -12.62 8.78 13.54
N PHE A 215 -11.58 7.95 13.39
CA PHE A 215 -10.57 8.08 12.34
C PHE A 215 -10.81 7.14 11.17
N ILE A 216 -11.68 6.14 11.31
CA ILE A 216 -11.98 5.16 10.26
C ILE A 216 -13.12 5.71 9.39
N ILE A 217 -12.89 5.65 8.08
CA ILE A 217 -13.89 5.86 7.05
C ILE A 217 -14.17 4.47 6.45
N ASN A 218 -15.42 4.03 6.49
CA ASN A 218 -15.88 2.79 5.88
C ASN A 218 -16.86 3.11 4.76
N LEU A 219 -17.03 2.17 3.83
CA LEU A 219 -18.10 2.18 2.83
C LEU A 219 -19.49 2.08 3.46
#